data_AF-C0KRR6-F1
#
_entry.id   AF-C0KRR6-F1
#
_cell.length_a   1.000
_cell.length_b   1.000
_cell.length_c   1.000
_cell.angle_alpha   90.00
_cell.angle_beta   90.00
_cell.angle_gamma   90.00
#
_symmetry.space_group_name_H-M   'P 1'
#
loop_
_entity.id
_entity.type
_entity.pdbx_description
1 polymer ?
#
loop_
_entity_poly.entity_id
_entity_poly.type
_entity_poly.pdbx_seq_one_letter_code
_entity_poly.pdbx_strand_id
1 'polypeptide(L)' 'PRIEDAMAKTKEDDIQSLRKSIDATPQAVSALKAKGLTSSQVVAINIADGVLTMFAKTA' A
#
# COMPACT_ATOMS: atom_id res chain seq x y z
N PRO A 1 -5.66 6.06 -22.52
CA PRO A 1 -4.94 6.46 -21.28
C PRO A 1 -4.71 5.23 -20.40
N ARG A 2 -3.46 4.74 -20.38
CA ARG A 2 -3.06 3.52 -19.68
C ARG A 2 -3.03 3.78 -18.17
N ILE A 3 -3.85 3.02 -17.44
CA ILE A 3 -3.86 3.00 -15.97
C ILE A 3 -2.50 2.49 -15.44
N GLU A 4 -1.73 1.82 -16.30
CA GLU A 4 -0.39 1.28 -16.05
C GLU A 4 0.66 2.37 -15.77
N ASP A 5 0.53 3.56 -16.39
CA ASP A 5 1.50 4.67 -16.20
C ASP A 5 1.30 5.41 -14.86
N ALA A 6 0.12 5.29 -14.24
CA ALA A 6 -0.15 5.85 -12.92
C ALA A 6 0.44 4.99 -11.77
N MET A 7 0.70 3.70 -12.02
CA MET A 7 1.33 2.81 -11.04
C MET A 7 2.85 2.95 -11.00
N ALA A 8 3.47 3.49 -12.06
CA ALA A 8 4.92 3.49 -12.24
C ALA A 8 5.68 4.68 -11.60
N LYS A 9 4.99 5.58 -10.89
CA LYS A 9 5.65 6.74 -10.25
C LYS A 9 5.95 6.59 -8.77
N THR A 10 5.46 5.54 -8.12
CA THR A 10 5.89 5.19 -6.77
C THR A 10 7.12 4.31 -6.91
N LYS A 11 8.31 4.87 -6.64
CA LYS A 11 9.54 4.07 -6.70
C LYS A 11 9.41 2.92 -5.71
N GLU A 12 10.02 1.78 -6.01
CA GLU A 12 9.98 0.62 -5.11
C GLU A 12 10.50 0.95 -3.70
N ASP A 13 11.42 1.92 -3.60
CA ASP A 13 11.91 2.51 -2.34
C ASP A 13 10.83 3.26 -1.55
N ASP A 14 9.91 3.94 -2.23
CA ASP A 14 8.79 4.64 -1.59
C ASP A 14 7.81 3.61 -1.04
N ILE A 15 7.54 2.53 -1.79
CA ILE A 15 6.70 1.41 -1.32
C ILE A 15 7.37 0.71 -0.13
N GLN A 16 8.66 0.45 -0.17
CA GLN A 16 9.43 -0.11 0.94
C GLN A 16 9.32 0.76 2.20
N SER A 17 9.48 2.07 2.06
CA SER A 17 9.35 3.02 3.18
C SER A 17 7.93 3.03 3.74
N LEU A 18 6.92 2.98 2.88
CA LEU A 18 5.52 2.86 3.27
C LEU A 18 5.21 1.56 3.99
N ARG A 19 5.75 0.43 3.52
CA ARG A 19 5.60 -0.86 4.22
C ARG A 19 6.19 -0.78 5.63
N LYS A 20 7.36 -0.16 5.79
CA LYS A 20 7.96 0.07 7.11
C LYS A 20 7.10 0.98 7.99
N SER A 21 6.54 2.07 7.44
CA SER A 21 5.63 2.96 8.17
C SER A 21 4.33 2.26 8.57
N ILE A 22 3.80 1.38 7.71
CA ILE A 22 2.66 0.52 8.00
C ILE A 22 3.02 -0.44 9.15
N ASP A 23 4.15 -1.14 9.06
CA ASP A 23 4.61 -2.07 10.11
C ASP A 23 4.87 -1.37 11.44
N ALA A 24 5.35 -0.12 11.40
CA ALA A 24 5.53 0.74 12.56
C ALA A 24 4.20 1.26 13.13
N THR A 25 3.08 1.11 12.41
CA THR A 25 1.75 1.57 12.82
C THR A 25 0.84 0.36 13.10
N PRO A 26 0.70 -0.07 14.36
CA PRO A 26 -0.03 -1.29 14.71
C PRO A 26 -1.50 -1.30 14.23
N GLN A 27 -2.13 -0.13 14.17
CA GLN A 27 -3.50 0.06 13.69
C GLN A 27 -3.62 -0.22 12.18
N ALA A 28 -2.63 0.21 11.39
CA ALA A 28 -2.59 -0.04 9.95
C ALA A 28 -2.34 -1.53 9.66
N VAL A 29 -1.40 -2.16 10.39
CA VAL A 29 -1.16 -3.61 10.32
C VAL A 29 -2.43 -4.38 10.68
N SER A 30 -3.12 -3.98 11.74
CA SER A 30 -4.35 -4.66 12.18
C SER A 30 -5.48 -4.51 11.17
N ALA A 31 -5.62 -3.35 10.54
CA ALA A 31 -6.60 -3.12 9.48
C ALA A 31 -6.30 -3.97 8.22
N LEU A 32 -5.02 -4.12 7.85
CA LEU A 32 -4.60 -5.01 6.77
C LEU A 32 -4.86 -6.48 7.11
N LYS A 33 -4.45 -6.92 8.31
CA LYS A 33 -4.67 -8.29 8.80
C LYS A 33 -6.14 -8.64 8.92
N ALA A 34 -7.00 -7.71 9.35
CA ALA A 34 -8.45 -7.90 9.38
C ALA A 34 -9.04 -8.16 7.99
N LYS A 35 -8.37 -7.71 6.93
CA LYS A 35 -8.71 -7.98 5.53
C LYS A 35 -7.97 -9.21 4.95
N GLY A 36 -7.19 -9.93 5.76
CA GLY A 36 -6.38 -11.07 5.31
C GLY A 36 -5.14 -10.67 4.50
N LEU A 37 -4.72 -9.42 4.58
CA LEU A 37 -3.59 -8.85 3.83
C LEU A 37 -2.42 -8.53 4.76
N THR A 38 -1.22 -8.50 4.19
CA THR A 38 0.02 -8.11 4.88
C THR A 38 0.69 -6.93 4.18
N SER A 39 1.54 -6.18 4.89
CA SER A 39 2.30 -5.05 4.34
C SER A 39 3.16 -5.47 3.14
N SER A 40 3.72 -6.67 3.15
CA SER A 40 4.50 -7.24 2.04
C SER A 40 3.70 -7.41 0.74
N GLN A 41 2.38 -7.57 0.84
CA GLN A 41 1.50 -7.71 -0.33
C GLN A 41 1.05 -6.37 -0.89
N VAL A 42 1.28 -5.25 -0.18
CA VAL A 42 0.93 -3.91 -0.65
C VAL A 42 1.87 -3.54 -1.81
N VAL A 43 1.31 -3.38 -3.00
CA VAL A 43 2.03 -3.09 -4.26
C VAL A 43 1.77 -1.68 -4.78
N ALA A 44 0.75 -0.99 -4.25
CA ALA A 44 0.54 0.43 -4.50
C ALA A 44 -0.27 1.03 -3.36
N ILE A 45 -0.19 2.36 -3.24
CA ILE A 45 -1.05 3.15 -2.37
C ILE A 45 -1.54 4.36 -3.15
N ASN A 46 -2.77 4.78 -2.88
CA ASN A 46 -3.34 6.00 -3.41
C ASN A 46 -3.90 6.82 -2.26
N ILE A 47 -3.57 8.10 -2.22
CA ILE A 47 -4.16 9.04 -1.26
C ILE A 47 -4.93 10.06 -2.09
N ALA A 48 -6.26 9.99 -1.99
CA ALA A 48 -7.16 10.93 -2.65
C ALA A 48 -8.18 11.40 -1.62
N ASP A 49 -8.45 12.70 -1.58
CA ASP A 49 -9.44 13.31 -0.69
C ASP A 49 -9.27 12.94 0.81
N GLY A 50 -8.02 12.78 1.26
CA GLY A 50 -7.69 12.37 2.63
C GLY A 50 -7.92 10.89 2.94
N VAL A 51 -8.34 10.10 1.95
CA VAL A 51 -8.53 8.64 2.08
C VAL A 51 -7.29 7.92 1.56
N LEU A 52 -6.68 7.14 2.44
CA LEU A 52 -5.60 6.23 2.07
C LEU A 52 -6.18 4.89 1.60
N THR A 53 -6.00 4.62 0.31
CA THR A 53 -6.34 3.35 -0.34
C THR A 53 -5.08 2.53 -0.56
N MET A 54 -5.09 1.27 -0.11
CA MET A 54 -3.97 0.35 -0.31
C MET A 54 -4.37 -0.73 -1.31
N PHE A 55 -3.50 -0.95 -2.30
CA PHE A 55 -3.64 -2.03 -3.26
C PHE A 55 -2.70 -3.14 -2.87
N ALA A 56 -3.25 -4.31 -2.52
CA ALA A 56 -2.48 -5.49 -2.22
C ALA A 56 -2.69 -6.54 -3.30
N LYS A 57 -1.59 -7.15 -3.75
CA LYS A 57 -1.66 -8.29 -4.67
C LYS A 57 -1.76 -9.57 -3.83
N THR A 58 -2.92 -10.20 -3.88
CA THR A 58 -3.08 -11.57 -3.40
C THR A 58 -2.34 -12.50 -4.37
N ALA A 59 -1.58 -13.45 -3.83
CA ALA A 59 -0.92 -14.48 -4.63
C ALA A 59 -1.94 -15.42 -5.27
#